data_AF-F7VJG9-F1
#
_entry.id   AF-F7VJG9-F1
#
_cell.length_a   1.000
_cell.length_b   1.000
_cell.length_c   1.000
_cell.angle_alpha   90.00
_cell.angle_beta   90.00
_cell.angle_gamma   90.00
#
_symmetry.space_group_name_H-M   'P 1'
#
loop_
_entity.id
_entity.type
_entity.pdbx_description
1 polymer ?
#
loop_
_entity_poly.entity_id
_entity_poly.type
_entity_poly.pdbx_seq_one_letter_code
_entity_poly.pdbx_strand_id
1 'polypeptide(L)'
;MWFARNDGEPLAFFAGIWCRWTSVRKLADGETTDDLFGFLTTEANQEVGAIHPKAMPVILTQSDELDVWMNAPVAEALRLQKSLSDGMLACVDPPWPLE
;
A
#
# COMPACT_ATOMS: atom_id res chain seq x y z
N MET A 1 -1.35 -5.06 15.22
CA MET A 1 -2.64 -5.36 14.59
C MET A 1 -2.39 -5.58 13.10
N TRP A 2 -3.01 -6.59 12.51
CA TRP A 2 -2.79 -6.96 11.11
C TRP A 2 -4.11 -6.96 10.35
N PHE A 3 -4.07 -6.56 9.08
CA PHE A 3 -5.21 -6.61 8.18
C PHE A 3 -4.88 -7.52 7.00
N ALA A 4 -5.85 -8.34 6.61
CA ALA A 4 -5.77 -9.18 5.41
C ALA A 4 -7.05 -9.01 4.58
N ARG A 5 -7.01 -9.44 3.32
CA ARG A 5 -8.18 -9.44 2.45
C ARG A 5 -9.24 -10.41 2.99
N ASN A 6 -10.48 -9.98 2.99
CA ASN A 6 -11.61 -10.75 3.53
C ASN A 6 -12.30 -11.64 2.47
N ASP A 7 -11.89 -11.54 1.21
CA ASP A 7 -12.41 -12.36 0.10
C ASP A 7 -11.67 -13.69 -0.10
N GLY A 8 -10.72 -14.01 0.79
CA GLY A 8 -9.96 -15.26 0.76
C GLY A 8 -8.74 -15.26 -0.17
N GLU A 9 -8.52 -14.18 -0.93
CA GLU A 9 -7.35 -14.04 -1.79
C GLU A 9 -6.12 -13.61 -0.98
N PRO A 10 -4.97 -14.32 -1.10
CA PRO A 10 -3.80 -14.04 -0.27
C PRO A 10 -3.00 -12.80 -0.70
N LEU A 11 -3.21 -12.31 -1.93
CA LEU A 11 -2.40 -11.25 -2.53
C LEU A 11 -3.17 -9.94 -2.69
N ALA A 12 -2.52 -8.84 -2.31
CA ALA A 12 -2.92 -7.48 -2.59
C ALA A 12 -1.69 -6.66 -3.00
N PHE A 13 -1.90 -5.58 -3.75
CA PHE A 13 -0.83 -4.71 -4.22
C PHE A 13 -1.04 -3.30 -3.68
N PHE A 14 0.03 -2.62 -3.27
CA PHE A 14 -0.06 -1.19 -2.99
C PHE A 14 0.19 -0.38 -4.26
N ALA A 15 -0.55 0.72 -4.42
CA ALA A 15 -0.30 1.68 -5.48
C ALA A 15 1.03 2.41 -5.23
N GLY A 16 2.12 1.84 -5.75
CA GLY A 16 3.49 2.24 -5.46
C GLY A 16 4.11 3.16 -6.50
N ILE A 17 4.99 4.04 -6.05
CA ILE A 17 5.92 4.83 -6.88
C ILE A 17 7.35 4.49 -6.49
N TRP A 18 8.28 4.60 -7.44
CA TRP A 18 9.69 4.32 -7.19
C TRP A 18 10.59 5.34 -7.87
N CYS A 19 11.81 5.49 -7.36
CA CYS A 19 12.87 6.27 -7.98
C CYS A 19 14.25 5.75 -7.58
N ARG A 20 15.25 6.03 -8.41
CA ARG A 20 16.65 5.92 -8.02
C ARG A 20 17.10 7.22 -7.38
N TRP A 21 17.70 7.16 -6.20
CA TRP A 21 18.03 8.35 -5.42
C TRP A 21 19.36 8.22 -4.69
N THR A 22 20.15 9.29 -4.70
CA THR A 22 21.42 9.39 -3.96
C THR A 22 21.23 10.25 -2.72
N SER A 23 21.50 9.70 -1.54
CA SER A 23 21.38 10.42 -0.27
C SER A 23 22.08 9.71 0.89
N VAL A 24 22.22 10.38 2.02
CA VAL A 24 22.58 9.73 3.30
C VAL A 24 21.29 9.22 3.97
N ARG A 25 21.08 7.91 3.96
CA ARG A 25 19.91 7.27 4.60
C ARG A 25 20.20 6.77 6.02
N LYS A 26 21.43 6.38 6.30
CA LYS A 26 21.94 5.99 7.62
C LYS A 26 23.32 6.61 7.81
N LEU A 27 23.56 7.18 8.98
CA LEU A 27 24.82 7.88 9.26
C LEU A 27 26.06 6.99 9.08
N ALA A 28 25.95 5.70 9.43
CA ALA A 28 27.06 4.75 9.35
C ALA A 28 27.48 4.39 7.91
N ASP A 29 26.55 4.45 6.96
CA ASP A 29 26.77 3.99 5.58
C ASP A 29 27.27 5.14 4.68
N GLY A 30 27.23 6.39 5.17
CA GLY A 30 27.54 7.57 4.37
C GLY A 30 26.49 7.80 3.27
N GLU A 31 26.91 8.37 2.14
CA GLU A 31 26.03 8.60 1.00
C GLU A 31 25.94 7.35 0.12
N THR A 32 24.72 6.92 -0.18
CA THR A 32 24.43 5.75 -1.01
C THR A 32 23.50 6.12 -2.16
N THR A 33 23.53 5.34 -3.24
CA THR A 33 22.56 5.42 -4.34
C THR A 33 21.71 4.17 -4.33
N ASP A 34 20.43 4.33 -4.05
CA ASP A 34 19.49 3.24 -3.83
C ASP A 34 18.27 3.36 -4.75
N ASP A 35 17.69 2.22 -5.11
CA ASP A 35 16.37 2.18 -5.74
C ASP A 35 15.32 2.15 -4.61
N LEU A 36 14.58 3.25 -4.47
CA LEU A 36 13.64 3.50 -3.39
C LEU A 36 12.20 3.41 -3.89
N PHE A 37 11.30 3.03 -3.00
CA PHE A 37 9.88 3.05 -3.27
C PHE A 37 9.08 3.60 -2.09
N GLY A 38 7.88 4.06 -2.41
CA GLY A 38 6.82 4.37 -1.47
C GLY A 38 5.48 4.02 -2.12
N PHE A 39 4.39 4.17 -1.38
CA PHE A 39 3.05 3.94 -1.91
C PHE A 39 2.09 5.00 -1.41
N LEU A 40 1.02 5.20 -2.17
CA LEU A 40 0.01 6.21 -1.89
C LEU A 40 -0.83 5.77 -0.69
N THR A 41 -1.25 6.75 0.11
CA THR A 41 -2.23 6.59 1.16
C THR A 41 -3.51 7.34 0.81
N THR A 42 -4.60 6.96 1.47
CA THR A 42 -5.95 7.51 1.30
C THR A 42 -6.66 7.50 2.66
N GLU A 43 -7.87 8.06 2.73
CA GLU A 43 -8.73 7.96 3.90
C GLU A 43 -8.97 6.49 4.28
N ALA A 44 -9.05 6.20 5.58
CA ALA A 44 -9.28 4.83 6.04
C ALA A 44 -10.73 4.39 5.76
N ASN A 45 -10.91 3.15 5.31
CA ASN A 45 -12.23 2.52 5.22
C ASN A 45 -12.76 2.18 6.63
N GLN A 46 -13.96 1.60 6.74
CA GLN A 46 -14.59 1.33 8.04
C GLN A 46 -13.72 0.47 8.96
N GLU A 47 -13.11 -0.61 8.46
CA GLU A 47 -12.34 -1.53 9.30
C GLU A 47 -11.03 -0.93 9.77
N VAL A 48 -10.27 -0.28 8.87
CA VAL A 48 -9.03 0.37 9.26
C VAL A 48 -9.32 1.60 10.13
N GLY A 49 -10.36 2.36 9.79
CA GLY A 49 -10.72 3.61 10.46
C GLY A 49 -11.15 3.43 11.91
N ALA A 50 -11.74 2.27 12.25
CA ALA A 50 -12.08 1.90 13.62
C ALA A 50 -10.84 1.79 14.54
N ILE A 51 -9.64 1.60 13.98
CA ILE A 51 -8.40 1.41 14.72
C ILE A 51 -7.40 2.54 14.47
N HIS A 52 -7.22 2.92 13.21
CA HIS A 52 -6.25 3.91 12.74
C HIS A 52 -6.91 4.86 11.73
N PRO A 53 -7.68 5.86 12.21
CA PRO A 53 -8.52 6.71 11.35
C PRO A 53 -7.73 7.65 10.42
N LYS A 54 -6.43 7.83 10.65
CA LYS A 54 -5.65 8.84 9.92
C LYS A 54 -5.51 8.53 8.43
N ALA A 55 -5.31 7.26 8.08
CA ALA A 55 -5.09 6.83 6.69
C ALA A 55 -5.06 5.30 6.61
N MET A 56 -5.29 4.80 5.40
CA MET A 56 -4.93 3.45 4.96
C MET A 56 -4.06 3.51 3.69
N PRO A 57 -3.29 2.46 3.35
CA PRO A 57 -2.66 2.37 2.05
C PRO A 57 -3.72 2.24 0.94
N VAL A 58 -3.41 2.74 -0.26
CA VAL A 58 -4.20 2.43 -1.46
C VAL A 58 -3.90 0.98 -1.86
N ILE A 59 -4.93 0.13 -1.84
CA ILE A 59 -4.82 -1.30 -2.12
C ILE A 59 -5.51 -1.58 -3.46
N LEU A 60 -4.77 -2.12 -4.41
CA LEU A 60 -5.25 -2.61 -5.70
C LEU A 60 -5.44 -4.13 -5.59
N THR A 61 -6.58 -4.59 -6.08
CA THR A 61 -7.02 -5.98 -5.86
C THR A 61 -7.44 -6.69 -7.14
N GLN A 62 -7.75 -5.92 -8.19
CA GLN A 62 -8.21 -6.45 -9.47
C GLN A 62 -7.13 -6.26 -10.55
N SER A 63 -7.11 -7.14 -11.54
CA SER A 63 -6.09 -7.11 -12.60
C SER A 63 -6.18 -5.88 -13.50
N ASP A 64 -7.37 -5.33 -13.71
CA ASP A 64 -7.61 -4.08 -14.45
C ASP A 64 -7.07 -2.86 -13.68
N GLU A 65 -7.24 -2.82 -12.35
CA GLU A 65 -6.64 -1.79 -11.50
C GLU A 65 -5.10 -1.80 -11.59
N LEU A 66 -4.50 -2.99 -11.63
CA LEU A 66 -3.06 -3.16 -11.80
C LEU A 66 -2.59 -2.69 -13.18
N ASP A 67 -3.29 -3.05 -14.24
CA ASP A 67 -2.98 -2.61 -15.60
C ASP A 67 -3.05 -1.09 -15.72
N VAL A 68 -4.11 -0.48 -15.17
CA VAL A 68 -4.25 0.99 -15.12
C VAL A 68 -3.10 1.62 -14.34
N TRP A 69 -2.74 1.10 -13.17
CA TRP A 69 -1.65 1.66 -12.37
C TRP A 69 -0.30 1.61 -13.10
N MET A 70 -0.03 0.51 -13.81
CA MET A 70 1.25 0.27 -14.45
C MET A 70 1.40 0.93 -15.83
N ASN A 71 0.29 1.08 -16.58
CA ASN A 71 0.35 1.41 -18.00
C ASN A 71 -0.46 2.64 -18.43
N ALA A 72 -1.45 3.08 -17.64
CA ALA A 72 -2.30 4.21 -18.03
C ALA A 72 -1.59 5.57 -17.85
N PRO A 73 -2.09 6.65 -18.49
CA PRO A 73 -1.63 7.99 -18.19
C PRO A 73 -1.76 8.32 -16.70
N VAL A 74 -0.81 9.09 -16.17
CA VAL A 74 -0.74 9.42 -14.73
C VAL A 74 -2.07 9.95 -14.18
N ALA A 75 -2.76 10.81 -14.93
CA ALA A 75 -4.04 11.37 -14.51
C ALA A 75 -5.15 10.33 -14.32
N GLU A 76 -5.09 9.21 -15.05
CA GLU A 76 -6.03 8.09 -14.93
C GLU A 76 -5.63 7.18 -13.75
N ALA A 77 -4.35 6.81 -13.65
CA ALA A 77 -3.83 6.00 -12.55
C ALA A 77 -4.08 6.65 -11.18
N LEU A 78 -3.92 7.98 -11.06
CA LEU A 78 -4.18 8.70 -9.80
C LEU A 78 -5.65 8.66 -9.36
N ARG A 79 -6.60 8.31 -10.24
CA ARG A 79 -8.00 8.10 -9.84
C ARG A 79 -8.18 6.86 -8.97
N LEU A 80 -7.20 5.96 -8.94
CA LEU A 80 -7.16 4.80 -8.06
C LEU A 80 -6.72 5.17 -6.63
N GLN A 81 -6.29 6.39 -6.34
CA GLN A 81 -6.01 6.87 -4.98
C GLN A 81 -7.32 7.09 -4.20
N LYS A 82 -7.96 5.99 -3.83
CA LYS A 82 -9.21 5.95 -3.08
C LYS A 82 -9.17 4.78 -2.10
N SER A 83 -9.98 4.86 -1.05
CA SER A 83 -10.12 3.81 -0.05
C SER A 83 -10.63 2.51 -0.69
N LEU A 84 -10.12 1.38 -0.21
CA LEU A 84 -10.71 0.09 -0.54
C LEU A 84 -12.13 0.04 0.07
N SER A 85 -13.07 -0.60 -0.63
CA SER A 85 -14.44 -0.74 -0.15
C SER A 85 -14.50 -1.35 1.26
N ASP A 86 -15.48 -0.92 2.06
CA ASP A 86 -15.78 -1.53 3.36
C ASP A 86 -16.05 -3.03 3.21
N GLY A 87 -15.72 -3.81 4.24
CA GLY A 87 -15.86 -5.26 4.28
C GLY A 87 -14.80 -6.05 3.49
N MET A 88 -13.91 -5.38 2.76
CA MET A 88 -12.86 -6.03 1.97
C MET A 88 -11.62 -6.39 2.79
N LEU A 89 -11.48 -5.83 3.99
CA LEU A 89 -10.41 -6.17 4.92
C LEU A 89 -10.98 -6.79 6.18
N ALA A 90 -10.22 -7.69 6.79
CA ALA A 90 -10.49 -8.24 8.10
C ALA A 90 -9.26 -8.03 8.99
N CYS A 91 -9.50 -7.73 10.27
CA CYS A 91 -8.46 -7.78 11.28
C CYS A 91 -8.10 -9.24 11.56
N VAL A 92 -6.82 -9.59 11.49
CA VAL A 92 -6.32 -10.94 11.68
C VAL A 92 -5.21 -10.98 12.73
N ASP A 93 -4.96 -12.17 13.26
CA ASP A 93 -3.76 -12.41 14.06
C ASP A 93 -2.50 -12.29 13.19
N PRO A 94 -1.36 -11.88 13.76
CA PRO A 94 -0.10 -11.89 13.05
C PRO A 94 0.17 -13.25 12.41
N PRO A 95 0.67 -13.30 11.16
CA PRO A 95 0.95 -14.56 10.46
C PRO A 95 2.10 -15.38 11.07
N TRP A 96 2.77 -14.89 12.13
CA TRP A 96 3.84 -15.60 12.85
C TRP A 96 3.84 -15.21 14.34
N PRO A 97 4.18 -16.11 15.29
CA PRO A 97 4.44 -15.69 16.66
C PRO A 97 5.65 -14.76 16.69
N LEU A 98 5.48 -13.55 17.24
CA LEU A 98 6.58 -12.68 17.60
C LEU A 98 7.28 -13.36 18.80
N GLU A 99 8.42 -14.02 18.56
CA GLU A 99 9.34 -14.40 19.64
C GLU A 99 9.94 -13.16 20.32
#